data_AF-A0A858BUA9-F1
#
_entry.id   AF-A0A858BUA9-F1
#
_cell.length_a   1.000
_cell.length_b   1.000
_cell.length_c   1.000
_cell.angle_alpha   90.00
_cell.angle_beta   90.00
_cell.angle_gamma   90.00
#
_symmetry.space_group_name_H-M   'P 1'
#
loop_
_entity.id
_entity.type
_entity.pdbx_description
1 polymer ?
#
loop_
_entity_poly.entity_id
_entity_poly.type
_entity_poly.pdbx_seq_one_letter_code
_entity_poly.pdbx_strand_id
1 'polypeptide(L)'
;MKRLKFKGRKHAVTAICLLVGMFVLTSAVYANYDDARGYTNYKDAVKDLAFYEDNFAGNMKMDIAVDGETYASMKGDFKIDGKDYFWSTSSEEAGESDSKFENTTTVRDGVSYYYLPESNSYRVTEEEGNFRVDTSDPTVKKSIRFAELFADAMVGNLKNNFVLESKEGDERHYSVDVSGNQIPEVINAGISLMFTTVNNQSMTEDPYQITFEDYQKSLAAYYKEQTGEEMTQAAYDQWDSKIEKIDTDFYDKYSKILDAKGGGIVYVKIDGSYELYKTYDAYYKAVDENSLNERDMMRMLGDDPYIDSASCDFTLDKSGKLTENIMKVSMTGVDSKGKTHTITLTFSAEITDYGNAQVEPFDPTGKTKMN
;
A
#
# COMPACT_ATOMS: atom_id res chain seq x y z
N MET A 1 -4.83 20.25 6.20
CA MET A 1 -4.81 18.78 6.41
C MET A 1 -5.73 18.08 5.41
N LYS A 2 -5.21 17.73 4.23
CA LYS A 2 -5.90 16.81 3.33
C LYS A 2 -5.78 15.42 3.95
N ARG A 3 -6.84 14.94 4.60
CA ARG A 3 -6.97 13.51 4.93
C ARG A 3 -6.74 12.74 3.63
N LEU A 4 -5.88 11.72 3.66
CA LEU A 4 -5.90 10.64 2.66
C LEU A 4 -7.32 10.06 2.64
N LYS A 5 -8.19 10.62 1.80
CA LYS A 5 -9.54 10.12 1.59
C LYS A 5 -9.40 8.91 0.67
N PHE A 6 -9.25 7.73 1.27
CA PHE A 6 -9.39 6.43 0.61
C PHE A 6 -10.85 6.13 0.20
N LYS A 7 -11.58 7.11 -0.35
CA LYS A 7 -12.90 6.86 -0.95
C LYS A 7 -12.69 6.76 -2.46
N GLY A 8 -12.71 5.52 -2.97
CA GLY A 8 -12.37 5.14 -4.36
C GLY A 8 -11.19 4.15 -4.44
N ARG A 9 -10.26 4.18 -3.48
CA ARG A 9 -9.04 3.33 -3.46
C ARG A 9 -9.14 2.06 -2.61
N LYS A 10 -10.29 1.81 -1.98
CA LYS A 10 -10.47 0.65 -1.07
C LYS A 10 -10.27 -0.68 -1.79
N HIS A 11 -10.67 -0.76 -3.06
CA HIS A 11 -10.61 -1.98 -3.86
C HIS A 11 -9.19 -2.28 -4.39
N ALA A 12 -8.42 -1.25 -4.77
CA ALA A 12 -6.99 -1.39 -5.10
C ALA A 12 -6.15 -1.78 -3.88
N VAL A 13 -6.40 -1.16 -2.71
CA VAL A 13 -5.78 -1.57 -1.44
C VAL A 13 -6.19 -2.99 -1.06
N THR A 14 -7.46 -3.37 -1.24
CA THR A 14 -7.92 -4.75 -1.02
C THR A 14 -7.23 -5.73 -1.97
N ALA A 15 -7.02 -5.39 -3.25
CA ALA A 15 -6.31 -6.21 -4.22
C ALA A 15 -4.82 -6.35 -3.88
N ILE A 16 -4.15 -5.30 -3.44
CA ILE A 16 -2.76 -5.34 -2.94
C ILE A 16 -2.68 -6.17 -1.66
N CYS A 17 -3.59 -5.97 -0.70
CA CYS A 17 -3.65 -6.80 0.52
C CYS A 17 -3.96 -8.27 0.21
N LEU A 18 -4.77 -8.54 -0.82
CA LEU A 18 -4.99 -9.89 -1.32
C LEU A 18 -3.72 -10.44 -1.98
N LEU A 19 -3.01 -9.67 -2.80
CA LEU A 19 -1.75 -10.08 -3.43
C LEU A 19 -0.69 -10.37 -2.38
N VAL A 20 -0.39 -9.42 -1.51
CA VAL A 20 0.54 -9.59 -0.39
C VAL A 20 0.11 -10.76 0.49
N GLY A 21 -1.17 -10.88 0.83
CA GLY A 21 -1.70 -12.03 1.58
C GLY A 21 -1.59 -13.36 0.85
N MET A 22 -1.69 -13.38 -0.48
CA MET A 22 -1.49 -14.56 -1.32
C MET A 22 0.00 -14.95 -1.37
N PHE A 23 0.92 -13.98 -1.43
CA PHE A 23 2.36 -14.26 -1.42
C PHE A 23 2.87 -14.74 -0.06
N VAL A 24 2.42 -14.10 1.02
CA VAL A 24 2.64 -14.52 2.43
C VAL A 24 2.30 -15.99 2.68
N LEU A 25 1.45 -16.62 1.86
CA LEU A 25 1.01 -18.01 2.06
C LEU A 25 1.62 -19.03 1.11
N THR A 26 2.25 -18.63 0.00
CA THR A 26 2.61 -19.56 -1.10
C THR A 26 4.06 -20.05 -1.09
N SER A 27 4.90 -19.46 -0.25
CA SER A 27 6.35 -19.61 -0.29
C SER A 27 6.91 -20.49 0.82
N ALA A 28 6.33 -21.65 1.13
CA ALA A 28 7.00 -22.66 1.96
C ALA A 28 6.64 -24.09 1.50
N VAL A 29 7.59 -25.01 1.21
CA VAL A 29 7.43 -26.48 0.91
C VAL A 29 8.77 -27.26 0.93
N TYR A 30 9.10 -27.85 2.07
CA TYR A 30 9.90 -29.10 2.20
C TYR A 30 11.38 -29.14 1.75
N ALA A 31 12.26 -29.27 2.75
CA ALA A 31 13.51 -30.00 2.64
C ALA A 31 13.33 -31.42 3.25
N ASN A 32 13.83 -32.46 2.57
CA ASN A 32 13.94 -33.84 3.04
C ASN A 32 15.31 -33.95 3.75
N TYR A 33 15.54 -34.50 4.95
CA TYR A 33 15.21 -35.80 5.54
C TYR A 33 15.16 -35.57 7.08
N ASP A 34 14.19 -36.20 7.79
CA ASP A 34 13.90 -36.18 9.25
C ASP A 34 12.89 -35.14 9.83
N ASP A 35 12.64 -33.95 9.24
CA ASP A 35 11.76 -32.91 9.85
C ASP A 35 10.71 -32.30 8.89
N ALA A 36 9.77 -33.15 8.49
CA ALA A 36 9.01 -33.07 7.25
C ALA A 36 7.82 -32.08 7.23
N ARG A 37 7.93 -30.81 7.68
CA ARG A 37 6.74 -29.89 7.76
C ARG A 37 6.96 -28.38 7.49
N GLY A 38 8.05 -27.95 6.86
CA GLY A 38 8.35 -26.51 6.65
C GLY A 38 7.19 -25.63 6.11
N TYR A 39 6.45 -26.09 5.09
CA TYR A 39 5.25 -25.40 4.60
C TYR A 39 4.20 -25.20 5.67
N THR A 40 3.81 -26.31 6.28
CA THR A 40 2.73 -26.33 7.25
C THR A 40 3.12 -25.49 8.46
N ASN A 41 4.36 -25.58 8.90
CA ASN A 41 4.87 -24.79 10.01
C ASN A 41 4.88 -23.29 9.68
N TYR A 42 5.32 -22.87 8.49
CA TYR A 42 5.26 -21.46 8.09
C TYR A 42 3.81 -20.96 7.97
N LYS A 43 2.95 -21.70 7.28
CA LYS A 43 1.53 -21.37 7.15
C LYS A 43 0.85 -21.23 8.50
N ASP A 44 1.11 -22.17 9.41
CA ASP A 44 0.55 -22.15 10.75
C ASP A 44 1.14 -20.96 11.55
N ALA A 45 2.45 -20.72 11.49
CA ALA A 45 3.11 -19.60 12.16
C ALA A 45 2.59 -18.23 11.71
N VAL A 46 2.40 -18.03 10.40
CA VAL A 46 1.82 -16.81 9.83
C VAL A 46 0.37 -16.65 10.27
N LYS A 47 -0.43 -17.71 10.22
CA LYS A 47 -1.83 -17.68 10.67
C LYS A 47 -1.92 -17.37 12.16
N ASP A 48 -1.06 -17.99 12.96
CA ASP A 48 -0.98 -17.77 14.39
C ASP A 48 -0.63 -16.31 14.67
N LEU A 49 0.45 -15.78 14.07
CA LEU A 49 0.83 -14.38 14.21
C LEU A 49 -0.29 -13.41 13.81
N ALA A 50 -0.93 -13.64 12.64
CA ALA A 50 -1.92 -12.72 12.09
C ALA A 50 -3.27 -12.75 12.83
N PHE A 51 -3.65 -13.90 13.40
CA PHE A 51 -5.03 -14.12 13.87
C PHE A 51 -5.17 -14.54 15.33
N TYR A 52 -4.15 -15.17 15.92
CA TYR A 52 -4.27 -15.84 17.22
C TYR A 52 -3.31 -15.30 18.27
N GLU A 53 -2.09 -14.91 17.90
CA GLU A 53 -1.11 -14.33 18.81
C GLU A 53 -1.58 -12.96 19.32
N ASP A 54 -1.46 -12.78 20.63
CA ASP A 54 -1.97 -11.61 21.31
C ASP A 54 -1.00 -10.83 22.15
N ASN A 55 0.25 -11.27 22.20
CA ASN A 55 1.29 -10.50 22.82
C ASN A 55 2.61 -10.74 22.07
N PHE A 56 3.10 -9.69 21.40
CA PHE A 56 4.36 -9.70 20.66
C PHE A 56 4.76 -8.26 20.27
N ALA A 57 6.02 -8.07 19.92
CA ALA A 57 6.56 -6.85 19.36
C ALA A 57 7.22 -7.14 18.00
N GLY A 58 7.55 -6.10 17.26
CA GLY A 58 8.32 -6.29 16.04
C GLY A 58 8.56 -5.01 15.28
N ASN A 59 9.33 -5.14 14.22
CA ASN A 59 9.55 -4.10 13.25
C ASN A 59 9.25 -4.65 11.85
N MET A 60 8.92 -3.75 10.93
CA MET A 60 8.72 -4.07 9.53
C MET A 60 9.32 -3.00 8.63
N LYS A 61 9.71 -3.43 7.43
CA LYS A 61 10.09 -2.57 6.33
C LYS A 61 9.39 -3.06 5.07
N MET A 62 8.94 -2.11 4.26
CA MET A 62 8.38 -2.36 2.95
C MET A 62 9.03 -1.41 1.96
N ASP A 63 9.50 -1.93 0.84
CA ASP A 63 10.01 -1.15 -0.28
C ASP A 63 9.26 -1.54 -1.55
N ILE A 64 8.91 -0.54 -2.33
CA ILE A 64 8.24 -0.69 -3.62
C ILE A 64 9.15 -0.07 -4.66
N ALA A 65 9.48 -0.82 -5.70
CA ALA A 65 10.21 -0.33 -6.85
C ALA A 65 9.37 -0.49 -8.12
N VAL A 66 9.42 0.51 -9.00
CA VAL A 66 8.82 0.49 -10.33
C VAL A 66 9.96 0.59 -11.34
N ASP A 67 10.00 -0.35 -12.28
CA ASP A 67 11.03 -0.44 -13.33
C ASP A 67 12.48 -0.44 -12.79
N GLY A 68 12.65 -0.95 -11.57
CA GLY A 68 13.94 -1.04 -10.87
C GLY A 68 14.32 0.21 -10.06
N GLU A 69 13.53 1.29 -10.14
CA GLU A 69 13.73 2.50 -9.34
C GLU A 69 12.84 2.50 -8.10
N THR A 70 13.38 2.94 -6.96
CA THR A 70 12.60 3.03 -5.71
C THR A 70 11.45 4.01 -5.91
N TYR A 71 10.23 3.54 -5.67
CA TYR A 71 9.00 4.32 -5.77
C TYR A 71 8.53 4.77 -4.39
N ALA A 72 8.50 3.86 -3.41
CA ALA A 72 8.12 4.17 -2.04
C ALA A 72 8.80 3.24 -1.04
N SER A 73 9.07 3.75 0.15
CA SER A 73 9.58 2.98 1.28
C SER A 73 8.75 3.28 2.53
N MET A 74 8.52 2.26 3.35
CA MET A 74 7.87 2.35 4.64
C MET A 74 8.67 1.55 5.67
N LYS A 75 8.78 2.08 6.87
CA LYS A 75 9.25 1.38 8.06
C LYS A 75 8.21 1.52 9.15
N GLY A 76 8.07 0.51 9.99
CA GLY A 76 7.23 0.60 11.16
C GLY A 76 7.69 -0.28 12.30
N ASP A 77 7.33 0.14 13.50
CA ASP A 77 7.53 -0.60 14.75
C ASP A 77 6.16 -0.84 15.36
N PHE A 78 5.91 -2.06 15.83
CA PHE A 78 4.63 -2.41 16.44
C PHE A 78 4.82 -3.18 17.74
N LYS A 79 3.85 -3.01 18.64
CA LYS A 79 3.70 -3.83 19.84
C LYS A 79 2.23 -4.13 20.04
N ILE A 80 1.92 -5.36 20.38
CA ILE A 80 0.57 -5.82 20.72
C ILE A 80 0.66 -6.42 22.12
N ASP A 81 -0.25 -6.00 23.00
CA ASP A 81 -0.45 -6.55 24.34
C ASP A 81 -1.96 -6.68 24.62
N GLY A 82 -2.52 -7.81 24.20
CA GLY A 82 -3.95 -8.09 24.22
C GLY A 82 -4.73 -7.15 23.32
N LYS A 83 -5.40 -6.16 23.93
CA LYS A 83 -6.17 -5.10 23.25
C LYS A 83 -5.38 -3.80 23.10
N ASP A 84 -4.33 -3.63 23.90
CA ASP A 84 -3.47 -2.47 23.82
C ASP A 84 -2.49 -2.68 22.67
N TYR A 85 -2.18 -1.62 21.92
CA TYR A 85 -1.23 -1.70 20.84
C TYR A 85 -0.51 -0.38 20.59
N PHE A 86 0.71 -0.51 20.08
CA PHE A 86 1.53 0.60 19.62
C PHE A 86 1.89 0.37 18.16
N TRP A 87 1.90 1.44 17.38
CA TRP A 87 2.35 1.43 16.01
C TRP A 87 3.07 2.74 15.69
N SER A 88 4.29 2.67 15.21
CA SER A 88 5.05 3.79 14.65
C SER A 88 5.25 3.55 13.17
N THR A 89 5.11 4.58 12.34
CA THR A 89 5.45 4.51 10.92
C THR A 89 6.27 5.69 10.45
N SER A 90 7.18 5.41 9.54
CA SER A 90 7.91 6.38 8.71
C SER A 90 7.79 5.94 7.27
N SER A 91 7.31 6.80 6.38
CA SER A 91 7.19 6.53 4.95
C SER A 91 7.80 7.64 4.12
N GLU A 92 8.31 7.28 2.95
CA GLU A 92 8.93 8.19 1.98
C GLU A 92 8.52 7.76 0.57
N GLU A 93 8.11 8.72 -0.26
CA GLU A 93 7.82 8.51 -1.69
C GLU A 93 8.90 9.20 -2.53
N ALA A 94 9.37 8.54 -3.59
CA ALA A 94 10.38 9.12 -4.48
C ALA A 94 9.78 10.23 -5.36
N GLY A 95 10.60 11.24 -5.71
CA GLY A 95 10.24 12.28 -6.68
C GLY A 95 9.54 13.53 -6.11
N GLU A 96 9.14 13.55 -4.83
CA GLU A 96 8.55 14.72 -4.17
C GLU A 96 9.48 15.30 -3.10
N SER A 97 9.75 16.60 -3.15
CA SER A 97 10.38 17.31 -2.02
C SER A 97 9.41 17.35 -0.84
N ASP A 98 9.84 16.91 0.35
CA ASP A 98 9.04 16.82 1.59
C ASP A 98 8.03 15.66 1.66
N SER A 99 8.30 14.54 0.96
CA SER A 99 7.45 13.34 0.93
C SER A 99 7.51 12.46 2.19
N LYS A 100 8.35 12.84 3.16
CA LYS A 100 8.56 12.05 4.37
C LYS A 100 7.41 12.27 5.35
N PHE A 101 6.71 11.19 5.70
CA PHE A 101 5.61 11.23 6.66
C PHE A 101 5.90 10.31 7.84
N GLU A 102 5.74 10.84 9.05
CA GLU A 102 5.90 10.07 10.29
C GLU A 102 4.66 10.21 11.16
N ASN A 103 4.27 9.10 11.79
CA ASN A 103 3.22 9.11 12.80
C ASN A 103 3.39 7.98 13.80
N THR A 104 2.72 8.14 14.94
CA THR A 104 2.64 7.10 15.96
C THR A 104 1.20 6.98 16.45
N THR A 105 0.74 5.76 16.68
CA THR A 105 -0.53 5.45 17.32
C THR A 105 -0.26 4.62 18.57
N THR A 106 -0.78 5.06 19.70
CA THR A 106 -0.83 4.27 20.93
C THR A 106 -2.29 4.10 21.32
N VAL A 107 -2.75 2.86 21.42
CA VAL A 107 -4.04 2.52 22.01
C VAL A 107 -3.82 1.83 23.33
N ARG A 108 -4.43 2.38 24.38
CA ARG A 108 -4.37 1.83 25.73
C ARG A 108 -5.69 2.06 26.45
N ASP A 109 -6.22 1.03 27.09
CA ASP A 109 -7.45 1.09 27.87
C ASP A 109 -8.65 1.66 27.08
N GLY A 110 -8.73 1.39 25.77
CA GLY A 110 -9.80 1.87 24.88
C GLY A 110 -9.68 3.33 24.45
N VAL A 111 -8.52 3.96 24.66
CA VAL A 111 -8.22 5.33 24.22
C VAL A 111 -7.07 5.31 23.22
N SER A 112 -7.27 5.97 22.09
CA SER A 112 -6.33 6.06 20.99
C SER A 112 -5.69 7.43 20.91
N TYR A 113 -4.37 7.45 20.84
CA TYR A 113 -3.53 8.63 20.71
C TYR A 113 -2.80 8.58 19.37
N TYR A 114 -3.23 9.41 18.43
CA TYR A 114 -2.57 9.57 17.14
C TYR A 114 -1.66 10.79 17.16
N TYR A 115 -0.35 10.59 17.03
CA TYR A 115 0.68 11.62 17.15
C TYR A 115 1.41 11.85 15.84
N LEU A 116 1.61 13.14 15.51
CA LEU A 116 2.35 13.63 14.36
C LEU A 116 3.63 14.33 14.86
N PRO A 117 4.81 13.69 14.74
CA PRO A 117 6.08 14.24 15.19
C PRO A 117 6.42 15.61 14.57
N GLU A 118 6.18 15.77 13.27
CA GLU A 118 6.52 16.98 12.50
C GLU A 118 5.88 18.24 13.08
N SER A 119 4.60 18.17 13.46
CA SER A 119 3.86 19.28 14.07
C SER A 119 3.86 19.26 15.60
N ASN A 120 4.53 18.26 16.20
CA ASN A 120 4.47 17.94 17.63
C ASN A 120 3.03 17.99 18.20
N SER A 121 2.09 17.42 17.43
CA SER A 121 0.67 17.49 17.75
C SER A 121 0.02 16.11 17.77
N TYR A 122 -1.05 15.95 18.56
CA TYR A 122 -1.74 14.68 18.70
C TYR A 122 -3.25 14.82 18.75
N ARG A 123 -3.96 13.79 18.31
CA ARG A 123 -5.41 13.65 18.43
C ARG A 123 -5.75 12.51 19.37
N VAL A 124 -6.84 12.67 20.12
CA VAL A 124 -7.38 11.65 21.01
C VAL A 124 -8.74 11.21 20.51
N THR A 125 -8.97 9.90 20.44
CA THR A 125 -10.27 9.30 20.12
C THR A 125 -10.56 8.14 21.06
N GLU A 126 -11.82 7.96 21.43
CA GLU A 126 -12.27 6.70 22.03
C GLU A 126 -12.23 5.62 20.95
N GLU A 127 -11.62 4.49 21.26
CA GLU A 127 -11.45 3.38 20.32
C GLU A 127 -11.82 2.07 21.01
N GLU A 128 -12.98 1.52 20.64
CA GLU A 128 -13.41 0.17 21.05
C GLU A 128 -12.87 -0.93 20.10
N GLY A 129 -12.10 -0.54 19.09
CA GLY A 129 -11.59 -1.41 18.03
C GLY A 129 -10.44 -2.31 18.48
N ASN A 130 -10.42 -3.52 17.94
CA ASN A 130 -9.29 -4.44 18.07
C ASN A 130 -8.39 -4.25 16.83
N PHE A 131 -7.07 -4.20 17.00
CA PHE A 131 -6.14 -4.13 15.84
C PHE A 131 -6.28 -5.35 14.91
N ARG A 132 -6.76 -6.47 15.45
CA ARG A 132 -6.95 -7.71 14.69
C ARG A 132 -8.05 -7.61 13.65
N VAL A 133 -7.80 -8.27 12.52
CA VAL A 133 -8.84 -8.59 11.54
C VAL A 133 -9.93 -9.44 12.20
N ASP A 134 -11.20 -9.08 12.02
CA ASP A 134 -12.32 -9.86 12.53
C ASP A 134 -12.44 -11.19 11.78
N THR A 135 -11.88 -12.25 12.34
CA THR A 135 -11.93 -13.60 11.78
C THR A 135 -13.31 -14.24 11.85
N SER A 136 -14.29 -13.62 12.51
CA SER A 136 -15.69 -14.05 12.49
C SER A 136 -16.41 -13.60 11.21
N ASP A 137 -15.92 -12.54 10.56
CA ASP A 137 -16.47 -11.98 9.33
C ASP A 137 -16.46 -13.01 8.17
N PRO A 138 -17.59 -13.27 7.50
CA PRO A 138 -17.67 -14.25 6.41
C PRO A 138 -16.78 -13.93 5.21
N THR A 139 -16.53 -12.65 4.91
CA THR A 139 -15.63 -12.19 3.85
C THR A 139 -14.19 -12.48 4.22
N VAL A 140 -13.77 -12.15 5.44
CA VAL A 140 -12.42 -12.47 5.95
C VAL A 140 -12.17 -13.98 5.88
N LYS A 141 -13.11 -14.80 6.35
CA LYS A 141 -13.00 -16.27 6.26
C LYS A 141 -12.85 -16.77 4.83
N LYS A 142 -13.61 -16.20 3.89
CA LYS A 142 -13.53 -16.57 2.46
C LYS A 142 -12.19 -16.15 1.85
N SER A 143 -11.68 -14.96 2.20
CA SER A 143 -10.37 -14.49 1.75
C SER A 143 -9.24 -15.38 2.28
N ILE A 144 -9.26 -15.72 3.57
CA ILE A 144 -8.31 -16.67 4.16
C ILE A 144 -8.38 -18.02 3.42
N ARG A 145 -9.59 -18.56 3.21
CA ARG A 145 -9.75 -19.84 2.52
C ARG A 145 -9.29 -19.81 1.07
N PHE A 146 -9.55 -18.71 0.36
CA PHE A 146 -9.07 -18.52 -1.00
C PHE A 146 -7.54 -18.52 -1.04
N ALA A 147 -6.91 -17.79 -0.13
CA ALA A 147 -5.46 -17.74 -0.04
C ALA A 147 -4.85 -19.10 0.35
N GLU A 148 -5.51 -19.89 1.21
CA GLU A 148 -5.12 -21.28 1.48
C GLU A 148 -5.17 -22.16 0.23
N LEU A 149 -6.26 -22.09 -0.55
CA LEU A 149 -6.41 -22.88 -1.79
C LEU A 149 -5.39 -22.48 -2.86
N PHE A 150 -5.11 -21.18 -2.96
CA PHE A 150 -4.11 -20.63 -3.85
C PHE A 150 -2.71 -21.14 -3.47
N ALA A 151 -2.37 -21.11 -2.19
CA ALA A 151 -1.13 -21.67 -1.67
C ALA A 151 -1.03 -23.18 -1.89
N ASP A 152 -2.08 -23.94 -1.58
CA ASP A 152 -2.11 -25.40 -1.78
C ASP A 152 -1.92 -25.78 -3.27
N ALA A 153 -2.43 -24.96 -4.21
CA ALA A 153 -2.25 -25.16 -5.66
C ALA A 153 -0.80 -24.89 -6.13
N MET A 154 -0.11 -23.94 -5.50
CA MET A 154 1.30 -23.63 -5.76
C MET A 154 2.22 -24.73 -5.23
N VAL A 155 1.93 -25.27 -4.05
CA VAL A 155 2.74 -26.28 -3.33
C VAL A 155 3.03 -27.53 -4.17
N GLY A 156 2.06 -28.01 -4.95
CA GLY A 156 2.20 -29.20 -5.77
C GLY A 156 3.28 -29.08 -6.87
N ASN A 157 3.45 -27.88 -7.43
CA ASN A 157 4.35 -27.61 -8.55
C ASN A 157 5.71 -27.02 -8.11
N LEU A 158 5.78 -26.43 -6.92
CA LEU A 158 6.98 -25.74 -6.42
C LEU A 158 7.91 -26.60 -5.56
N LYS A 159 7.58 -27.88 -5.34
CA LYS A 159 8.26 -28.81 -4.41
C LYS A 159 9.79 -28.87 -4.51
N ASN A 160 10.40 -28.45 -5.62
CA ASN A 160 11.85 -28.48 -5.83
C ASN A 160 12.58 -27.16 -5.50
N ASN A 161 11.89 -26.10 -5.09
CA ASN A 161 12.44 -24.75 -4.94
C ASN A 161 12.76 -24.33 -3.49
N PHE A 162 12.70 -25.29 -2.57
CA PHE A 162 12.75 -25.01 -1.14
C PHE A 162 14.03 -25.54 -0.54
N VAL A 163 14.72 -24.68 0.19
CA VAL A 163 16.01 -24.98 0.77
C VAL A 163 15.95 -24.65 2.26
N LEU A 164 16.14 -25.66 3.13
CA LEU A 164 16.52 -25.39 4.52
C LEU A 164 17.97 -24.93 4.46
N GLU A 165 18.21 -23.65 4.66
CA GLU A 165 19.55 -23.08 4.55
C GLU A 165 20.40 -23.50 5.73
N SER A 166 19.83 -23.44 6.93
CA SER A 166 20.57 -23.76 8.15
C SER A 166 19.67 -24.18 9.31
N LYS A 167 20.31 -24.85 10.25
CA LYS A 167 19.81 -25.19 11.58
C LYS A 167 20.83 -24.66 12.58
N GLU A 168 20.61 -23.44 13.05
CA GLU A 168 21.45 -22.82 14.08
C GLU A 168 20.79 -23.01 15.45
N GLY A 169 21.30 -23.99 16.19
CA GLY A 169 20.70 -24.40 17.46
C GLY A 169 19.24 -24.83 17.31
N ASP A 170 18.36 -24.03 17.89
CA ASP A 170 16.91 -24.26 17.96
C ASP A 170 16.13 -23.56 16.83
N GLU A 171 16.77 -22.65 16.10
CA GLU A 171 16.14 -21.92 14.98
C GLU A 171 16.21 -22.75 13.69
N ARG A 172 15.30 -22.43 12.77
CA ARG A 172 15.23 -23.03 11.44
C ARG A 172 15.07 -21.92 10.41
N HIS A 173 16.03 -21.82 9.49
CA HIS A 173 16.03 -20.83 8.42
C HIS A 173 15.69 -21.50 7.09
N TYR A 174 14.69 -20.97 6.41
CA TYR A 174 14.20 -21.49 5.15
C TYR A 174 14.29 -20.40 4.08
N SER A 175 14.70 -20.79 2.88
CA SER A 175 14.71 -19.94 1.70
C SER A 175 13.95 -20.60 0.56
N VAL A 176 13.26 -19.76 -0.21
CA VAL A 176 12.32 -20.15 -1.25
C VAL A 176 12.43 -19.18 -2.40
N ASP A 177 12.71 -19.72 -3.59
CA ASP A 177 12.76 -18.94 -4.82
C ASP A 177 11.86 -19.54 -5.88
N VAL A 178 10.95 -18.75 -6.40
CA VAL A 178 10.02 -19.15 -7.45
C VAL A 178 10.22 -18.26 -8.65
N SER A 179 10.49 -18.87 -9.80
CA SER A 179 10.50 -18.19 -11.09
C SER A 179 9.12 -18.24 -11.74
N GLY A 180 8.78 -17.23 -12.53
CA GLY A 180 7.45 -17.04 -13.12
C GLY A 180 6.95 -18.22 -13.95
N ASN A 181 7.84 -18.98 -14.59
CA ASN A 181 7.48 -20.19 -15.35
C ASN A 181 7.08 -21.38 -14.46
N GLN A 182 7.33 -21.32 -13.16
CA GLN A 182 6.92 -22.31 -12.17
C GLN A 182 5.58 -21.96 -11.51
N ILE A 183 5.04 -20.76 -11.80
CA ILE A 183 3.72 -20.31 -11.37
C ILE A 183 2.66 -21.00 -12.26
N PRO A 184 1.72 -21.77 -11.68
CA PRO A 184 0.66 -22.43 -12.44
C PRO A 184 -0.24 -21.44 -13.20
N GLU A 185 -0.69 -21.78 -14.40
CA GLU A 185 -1.51 -20.90 -15.25
C GLU A 185 -2.81 -20.43 -14.57
N VAL A 186 -3.43 -21.28 -13.74
CA VAL A 186 -4.63 -20.93 -12.96
C VAL A 186 -4.42 -19.75 -12.01
N ILE A 187 -3.18 -19.57 -11.53
CA ILE A 187 -2.79 -18.46 -10.65
C ILE A 187 -2.72 -17.16 -11.45
N ASN A 188 -2.03 -17.18 -12.59
CA ASN A 188 -1.97 -16.02 -13.48
C ASN A 188 -3.37 -15.61 -13.98
N ALA A 189 -4.25 -16.57 -14.29
CA ALA A 189 -5.64 -16.30 -14.65
C ALA A 189 -6.44 -15.67 -13.48
N GLY A 190 -6.20 -16.11 -12.24
CA GLY A 190 -6.81 -15.50 -11.06
C GLY A 190 -6.34 -14.06 -10.83
N ILE A 191 -5.05 -13.80 -11.03
CA ILE A 191 -4.46 -12.46 -10.94
C ILE A 191 -5.02 -11.56 -12.04
N SER A 192 -5.02 -12.00 -13.29
CA SER A 192 -5.62 -11.28 -14.42
C SER A 192 -7.09 -10.92 -14.13
N LEU A 193 -7.90 -11.87 -13.64
CA LEU A 193 -9.29 -11.60 -13.25
C LEU A 193 -9.39 -10.52 -12.17
N MET A 194 -8.52 -10.57 -11.15
CA MET A 194 -8.47 -9.56 -10.09
C MET A 194 -8.11 -8.18 -10.64
N PHE A 195 -7.05 -8.07 -11.46
CA PHE A 195 -6.61 -6.81 -12.04
C PHE A 195 -7.63 -6.25 -13.03
N THR A 196 -8.17 -7.08 -13.92
CA THR A 196 -9.28 -6.71 -14.81
C THR A 196 -10.47 -6.18 -14.01
N THR A 197 -10.83 -6.79 -12.88
CA THR A 197 -11.94 -6.33 -12.05
C THR A 197 -11.62 -4.99 -11.38
N VAL A 198 -10.42 -4.84 -10.83
CA VAL A 198 -9.97 -3.61 -10.16
C VAL A 198 -9.86 -2.45 -11.15
N ASN A 199 -9.26 -2.69 -12.32
CA ASN A 199 -9.13 -1.69 -13.36
C ASN A 199 -10.51 -1.27 -13.86
N ASN A 200 -11.42 -2.22 -14.14
CA ASN A 200 -12.79 -1.90 -14.53
C ASN A 200 -13.61 -1.18 -13.43
N GLN A 201 -13.39 -1.49 -12.15
CA GLN A 201 -14.01 -0.75 -11.04
C GLN A 201 -13.44 0.67 -10.93
N SER A 202 -12.13 0.84 -11.11
CA SER A 202 -11.47 2.15 -11.15
C SER A 202 -11.92 3.01 -12.35
N MET A 203 -12.54 2.39 -13.38
CA MET A 203 -13.13 3.05 -14.54
C MET A 203 -14.62 3.39 -14.37
N THR A 204 -15.30 2.81 -13.38
CA THR A 204 -16.77 2.90 -13.22
C THR A 204 -17.22 3.66 -11.96
N GLU A 205 -16.36 3.86 -10.97
CA GLU A 205 -16.57 4.87 -9.92
C GLU A 205 -16.19 6.26 -10.45
N ASP A 206 -17.13 6.83 -11.21
CA ASP A 206 -17.29 8.23 -11.61
C ASP A 206 -16.08 9.12 -11.26
N PRO A 207 -15.06 9.24 -12.14
CA PRO A 207 -13.83 9.93 -11.80
C PRO A 207 -14.07 11.43 -11.86
N TYR A 208 -14.85 11.99 -10.93
CA TYR A 208 -15.01 13.44 -10.72
C TYR A 208 -13.65 14.01 -10.31
N GLN A 209 -12.79 14.23 -11.30
CA GLN A 209 -11.40 14.58 -11.10
C GLN A 209 -11.02 15.75 -12.01
N ILE A 210 -10.32 16.70 -11.41
CA ILE A 210 -9.65 17.79 -12.11
C ILE A 210 -8.16 17.47 -12.07
N THR A 211 -7.54 17.44 -13.24
CA THR A 211 -6.12 17.20 -13.45
C THR A 211 -5.52 18.37 -14.22
N PHE A 212 -4.23 18.59 -14.10
CA PHE A 212 -3.55 19.74 -14.71
C PHE A 212 -2.31 19.25 -15.47
N GLU A 213 -2.08 19.83 -16.64
CA GLU A 213 -0.83 19.68 -17.38
C GLU A 213 0.35 20.18 -16.55
N ASP A 214 0.16 21.32 -15.90
CA ASP A 214 1.05 21.89 -14.90
C ASP A 214 0.22 22.81 -14.00
N TYR A 215 -0.06 22.36 -12.78
CA TYR A 215 -0.96 23.08 -11.87
C TYR A 215 -0.44 24.48 -11.55
N GLN A 216 0.85 24.62 -11.23
CA GLN A 216 1.43 25.90 -10.83
C GLN A 216 1.37 26.90 -11.98
N LYS A 217 1.73 26.49 -13.21
CA LYS A 217 1.64 27.37 -14.39
C LYS A 217 0.21 27.70 -14.76
N SER A 218 -0.71 26.73 -14.66
CA SER A 218 -2.13 26.96 -14.98
C SER A 218 -2.78 27.94 -13.98
N LEU A 219 -2.46 27.79 -12.69
CA LEU A 219 -2.90 28.73 -11.66
C LEU A 219 -2.26 30.12 -11.86
N ALA A 220 -0.98 30.20 -12.25
CA ALA A 220 -0.32 31.47 -12.57
C ALA A 220 -1.01 32.21 -13.72
N ALA A 221 -1.37 31.48 -14.79
CA ALA A 221 -2.09 32.03 -15.93
C ALA A 221 -3.46 32.57 -15.51
N TYR A 222 -4.21 31.81 -14.71
CA TYR A 222 -5.50 32.24 -14.18
C TYR A 222 -5.39 33.43 -13.22
N TYR A 223 -4.38 33.45 -12.35
CA TYR A 223 -4.09 34.57 -11.46
C TYR A 223 -3.87 35.85 -12.26
N LYS A 224 -3.08 35.79 -13.34
CA LYS A 224 -2.84 36.91 -14.24
C LYS A 224 -4.11 37.37 -14.95
N GLU A 225 -4.98 36.45 -15.37
CA GLU A 225 -6.28 36.77 -15.96
C GLU A 225 -7.18 37.54 -14.97
N GLN A 226 -7.22 37.11 -13.70
CA GLN A 226 -8.10 37.71 -12.68
C GLN A 226 -7.58 39.03 -12.12
N THR A 227 -6.26 39.21 -12.07
CA THR A 227 -5.64 40.35 -11.35
C THR A 227 -4.91 41.33 -12.27
N GLY A 228 -4.54 40.92 -13.48
CA GLY A 228 -3.63 41.66 -14.36
C GLY A 228 -2.15 41.58 -13.95
N GLU A 229 -1.82 40.87 -12.86
CA GLU A 229 -0.46 40.78 -12.29
C GLU A 229 0.15 39.40 -12.55
N GLU A 230 1.48 39.32 -12.72
CA GLU A 230 2.19 38.04 -12.77
C GLU A 230 2.27 37.42 -11.37
N MET A 231 1.97 36.12 -11.25
CA MET A 231 2.15 35.41 -9.98
C MET A 231 3.64 35.11 -9.77
N THR A 232 4.27 35.80 -8.81
CA THR A 232 5.66 35.54 -8.45
C THR A 232 5.80 34.25 -7.63
N GLN A 233 6.97 33.60 -7.68
CA GLN A 233 7.27 32.43 -6.85
C GLN A 233 7.11 32.73 -5.36
N ALA A 234 7.59 33.89 -4.89
CA ALA A 234 7.45 34.29 -3.49
C ALA A 234 5.98 34.42 -3.04
N ALA A 235 5.10 34.89 -3.93
CA ALA A 235 3.68 34.96 -3.64
C ALA A 235 3.05 33.56 -3.58
N TYR A 236 3.44 32.67 -4.49
CA TYR A 236 3.02 31.26 -4.47
C TYR A 236 3.46 30.55 -3.18
N ASP A 237 4.70 30.77 -2.74
CA ASP A 237 5.26 30.16 -1.53
C ASP A 237 4.59 30.71 -0.25
N GLN A 238 4.21 32.00 -0.25
CA GLN A 238 3.52 32.62 0.89
C GLN A 238 2.05 32.18 1.01
N TRP A 239 1.40 31.90 -0.13
CA TRP A 239 0.00 31.46 -0.24
C TRP A 239 -0.96 32.27 0.63
N ASP A 240 -1.14 33.56 0.31
CA ASP A 240 -2.03 34.44 1.06
C ASP A 240 -3.53 34.18 0.77
N SER A 241 -4.42 34.87 1.50
CA SER A 241 -5.86 34.71 1.33
C SER A 241 -6.40 35.18 -0.02
N LYS A 242 -5.68 36.05 -0.75
CA LYS A 242 -6.02 36.44 -2.13
C LYS A 242 -5.77 35.26 -3.06
N ILE A 243 -4.62 34.60 -2.94
CA ILE A 243 -4.26 33.42 -3.73
C ILE A 243 -5.18 32.24 -3.39
N GLU A 244 -5.43 31.97 -2.11
CA GLU A 244 -6.36 30.90 -1.69
C GLU A 244 -7.75 31.06 -2.31
N LYS A 245 -8.26 32.30 -2.36
CA LYS A 245 -9.54 32.59 -3.00
C LYS A 245 -9.48 32.37 -4.52
N ILE A 246 -8.44 32.86 -5.19
CA ILE A 246 -8.27 32.68 -6.64
C ILE A 246 -8.14 31.19 -6.99
N ASP A 247 -7.41 30.42 -6.19
CA ASP A 247 -7.29 28.98 -6.36
C ASP A 247 -8.64 28.27 -6.16
N THR A 248 -9.40 28.66 -5.15
CA THR A 248 -10.75 28.14 -4.93
C THR A 248 -11.65 28.42 -6.15
N ASP A 249 -11.63 29.66 -6.65
CA ASP A 249 -12.39 30.05 -7.84
C ASP A 249 -11.92 29.29 -9.10
N PHE A 250 -10.62 29.02 -9.20
CA PHE A 250 -10.00 28.24 -10.27
C PHE A 250 -10.47 26.78 -10.28
N TYR A 251 -10.46 26.11 -9.13
CA TYR A 251 -11.01 24.76 -8.99
C TYR A 251 -12.51 24.72 -9.24
N ASP A 252 -13.27 25.70 -8.70
CA ASP A 252 -14.71 25.80 -8.86
C ASP A 252 -15.13 25.95 -10.34
N LYS A 253 -14.34 26.66 -11.14
CA LYS A 253 -14.54 26.81 -12.60
C LYS A 253 -14.63 25.44 -13.28
N TYR A 254 -13.69 24.54 -13.00
CA TYR A 254 -13.65 23.21 -13.63
C TYR A 254 -14.56 22.18 -12.94
N SER A 255 -14.79 22.33 -11.63
CA SER A 255 -15.76 21.52 -10.90
C SER A 255 -17.17 21.65 -11.48
N LYS A 256 -17.61 22.88 -11.81
CA LYS A 256 -18.89 23.14 -12.48
C LYS A 256 -18.99 22.48 -13.86
N ILE A 257 -17.88 22.34 -14.57
CA ILE A 257 -17.84 21.63 -15.86
C ILE A 257 -18.12 20.14 -15.65
N LEU A 258 -17.50 19.53 -14.64
CA LEU A 258 -17.76 18.14 -14.29
C LEU A 258 -19.21 17.90 -13.92
N ASP A 259 -19.79 18.75 -13.07
CA ASP A 259 -21.20 18.67 -12.69
C ASP A 259 -22.12 18.77 -13.91
N ALA A 260 -21.87 19.73 -14.79
CA ALA A 260 -22.68 19.96 -15.99
C ALA A 260 -22.56 18.82 -17.03
N LYS A 261 -21.45 18.09 -17.02
CA LYS A 261 -21.18 16.99 -17.96
C LYS A 261 -21.53 15.61 -17.39
N GLY A 262 -21.94 15.56 -16.11
CA GLY A 262 -22.31 14.32 -15.43
C GLY A 262 -21.11 13.43 -15.13
N GLY A 263 -19.98 14.04 -14.74
CA GLY A 263 -18.75 13.33 -14.34
C GLY A 263 -17.66 13.30 -15.41
N GLY A 264 -16.66 12.44 -15.18
CA GLY A 264 -15.45 12.31 -16.00
C GLY A 264 -14.27 13.15 -15.51
N ILE A 265 -13.16 13.13 -16.24
CA ILE A 265 -11.91 13.80 -15.90
C ILE A 265 -11.78 15.06 -16.74
N VAL A 266 -11.63 16.22 -16.07
CA VAL A 266 -11.24 17.46 -16.73
C VAL A 266 -9.72 17.57 -16.64
N TYR A 267 -9.07 17.59 -17.80
CA TYR A 267 -7.64 17.85 -17.94
C TYR A 267 -7.43 19.28 -18.38
N VAL A 268 -6.90 20.10 -17.48
CA VAL A 268 -6.69 21.54 -17.67
C VAL A 268 -5.29 21.77 -18.24
N LYS A 269 -5.22 22.45 -19.37
CA LYS A 269 -3.97 22.87 -20.01
C LYS A 269 -3.43 24.14 -19.36
N ILE A 270 -2.16 24.45 -19.59
CA ILE A 270 -1.49 25.63 -19.02
C ILE A 270 -2.22 26.95 -19.35
N ASP A 271 -2.84 27.05 -20.53
CA ASP A 271 -3.57 28.25 -20.96
C ASP A 271 -5.00 28.35 -20.40
N GLY A 272 -5.41 27.41 -19.55
CA GLY A 272 -6.76 27.34 -18.97
C GLY A 272 -7.83 26.77 -19.90
N SER A 273 -7.46 26.32 -21.11
CA SER A 273 -8.31 25.42 -21.89
C SER A 273 -8.37 24.04 -21.24
N TYR A 274 -9.34 23.21 -21.65
CA TYR A 274 -9.51 21.89 -21.05
C TYR A 274 -9.97 20.84 -22.05
N GLU A 275 -9.62 19.59 -21.75
CA GLU A 275 -10.12 18.39 -22.41
C GLU A 275 -10.93 17.57 -21.39
N LEU A 276 -12.02 16.94 -21.86
CA LEU A 276 -12.87 16.10 -21.02
C LEU A 276 -12.74 14.64 -21.45
N TYR A 277 -12.44 13.78 -20.49
CA TYR A 277 -12.32 12.34 -20.69
C TYR A 277 -13.37 11.62 -19.85
N LYS A 278 -14.14 10.73 -20.48
CA LYS A 278 -15.18 9.96 -19.75
C LYS A 278 -14.60 8.90 -18.83
N THR A 279 -13.43 8.37 -19.18
CA THR A 279 -12.77 7.30 -18.43
C THR A 279 -11.31 7.67 -18.21
N TYR A 280 -10.72 7.10 -17.16
CA TYR A 280 -9.29 7.29 -16.90
C TYR A 280 -8.43 6.73 -18.01
N ASP A 281 -8.77 5.60 -18.63
CA ASP A 281 -8.01 5.07 -19.78
C ASP A 281 -7.95 6.04 -20.96
N ALA A 282 -9.06 6.71 -21.26
CA ALA A 282 -9.09 7.68 -22.35
C ALA A 282 -8.18 8.88 -22.03
N TYR A 283 -8.20 9.35 -20.78
CA TYR A 283 -7.29 10.37 -20.27
C TYR A 283 -5.83 9.90 -20.37
N TYR A 284 -5.53 8.73 -19.79
CA TYR A 284 -4.20 8.17 -19.70
C TYR A 284 -3.53 8.05 -21.06
N LYS A 285 -4.23 7.49 -22.06
CA LYS A 285 -3.71 7.33 -23.43
C LYS A 285 -3.46 8.66 -24.14
N ALA A 286 -4.18 9.71 -23.78
CA ALA A 286 -4.17 10.97 -24.50
C ALA A 286 -3.16 12.00 -23.97
N VAL A 287 -2.74 11.89 -22.70
CA VAL A 287 -1.86 12.88 -22.05
C VAL A 287 -0.41 12.41 -21.94
N ASP A 288 0.50 13.37 -21.81
CA ASP A 288 1.93 13.13 -21.62
C ASP A 288 2.22 12.42 -20.29
N GLU A 289 3.29 11.63 -20.20
CA GLU A 289 3.66 10.90 -18.98
C GLU A 289 3.85 11.86 -17.79
N ASN A 290 4.41 13.07 -18.01
CA ASN A 290 4.62 14.05 -16.94
C ASN A 290 3.31 14.65 -16.38
N SER A 291 2.18 14.47 -17.09
CA SER A 291 0.84 14.88 -16.63
C SER A 291 0.09 13.76 -15.90
N LEU A 292 0.65 12.55 -15.86
CA LEU A 292 0.06 11.43 -15.16
C LEU A 292 0.52 11.45 -13.71
N ASN A 293 -0.44 11.38 -12.80
CA ASN A 293 -0.12 11.14 -11.41
C ASN A 293 0.25 9.65 -11.30
N GLU A 294 1.55 9.34 -11.21
CA GLU A 294 2.16 7.99 -11.22
C GLU A 294 1.64 7.04 -10.12
N ARG A 295 0.76 7.57 -9.25
CA ARG A 295 0.19 6.95 -8.06
C ARG A 295 -0.82 5.81 -8.31
N ASP A 296 -0.77 5.14 -9.45
CA ASP A 296 -1.63 4.00 -9.75
C ASP A 296 -0.86 2.84 -10.39
N MET A 297 0.06 2.28 -9.62
CA MET A 297 0.82 1.05 -9.91
C MET A 297 -0.04 -0.07 -10.53
N MET A 298 -1.30 -0.18 -10.13
CA MET A 298 -2.22 -1.19 -10.67
C MET A 298 -2.47 -0.99 -12.17
N ARG A 299 -2.53 0.27 -12.62
CA ARG A 299 -2.72 0.60 -14.04
C ARG A 299 -1.47 0.40 -14.87
N MET A 300 -0.29 0.58 -14.28
CA MET A 300 0.98 0.25 -14.93
C MET A 300 1.06 -1.25 -15.24
N LEU A 301 0.46 -2.07 -14.39
CA LEU A 301 0.38 -3.52 -14.57
C LEU A 301 -0.72 -3.96 -15.56
N GLY A 302 -1.66 -3.08 -15.92
CA GLY A 302 -2.74 -3.40 -16.85
C GLY A 302 -3.68 -4.50 -16.35
N ASP A 303 -4.43 -5.10 -17.28
CA ASP A 303 -5.47 -6.09 -16.98
C ASP A 303 -4.95 -7.52 -16.81
N ASP A 304 -3.82 -7.82 -17.44
CA ASP A 304 -3.24 -9.17 -17.51
C ASP A 304 -1.80 -9.23 -16.98
N PRO A 305 -1.52 -8.78 -15.74
CA PRO A 305 -0.18 -8.93 -15.20
C PRO A 305 0.10 -10.38 -14.82
N TYR A 306 1.38 -10.69 -14.78
CA TYR A 306 1.89 -12.00 -14.35
C TYR A 306 3.04 -11.82 -13.37
N ILE A 307 3.35 -12.89 -12.63
CA ILE A 307 4.45 -12.91 -11.66
C ILE A 307 5.74 -13.28 -12.39
N ASP A 308 6.77 -12.44 -12.31
CA ASP A 308 8.11 -12.77 -12.83
C ASP A 308 8.89 -13.62 -11.84
N SER A 309 8.81 -13.26 -10.56
CA SER A 309 9.48 -13.97 -9.48
C SER A 309 8.82 -13.70 -8.13
N ALA A 310 8.98 -14.66 -7.22
CA ALA A 310 8.66 -14.49 -5.83
C ALA A 310 9.72 -15.22 -5.00
N SER A 311 10.22 -14.58 -3.94
CA SER A 311 11.09 -15.22 -2.96
C SER A 311 10.58 -14.98 -1.54
N CYS A 312 10.90 -15.90 -0.65
CA CYS A 312 10.64 -15.76 0.76
C CYS A 312 11.69 -16.47 1.60
N ASP A 313 12.23 -15.72 2.54
CA ASP A 313 13.10 -16.22 3.58
C ASP A 313 12.38 -16.06 4.92
N PHE A 314 12.43 -17.09 5.77
CA PHE A 314 11.80 -16.99 7.07
C PHE A 314 12.50 -17.83 8.14
N THR A 315 12.37 -17.36 9.37
CA THR A 315 12.94 -18.00 10.55
C THR A 315 11.81 -18.39 11.50
N LEU A 316 11.86 -19.63 11.97
CA LEU A 316 10.98 -20.14 13.03
C LEU A 316 11.79 -20.43 14.29
N ASP A 317 11.22 -20.06 15.45
CA ASP A 317 11.76 -20.46 16.74
C ASP A 317 11.45 -21.95 17.06
N LYS A 318 11.96 -22.45 18.19
CA LYS A 318 11.71 -23.82 18.66
C LYS A 318 10.24 -24.19 18.88
N SER A 319 9.39 -23.18 19.11
CA SER A 319 7.95 -23.36 19.34
C SER A 319 7.18 -23.30 18.02
N GLY A 320 7.86 -23.03 16.90
CA GLY A 320 7.27 -22.86 15.58
C GLY A 320 6.74 -21.44 15.33
N LYS A 321 7.07 -20.45 16.17
CA LYS A 321 6.67 -19.06 15.96
C LYS A 321 7.57 -18.38 14.96
N LEU A 322 6.98 -17.51 14.13
CA LEU A 322 7.71 -16.71 13.15
C LEU A 322 8.52 -15.63 13.85
N THR A 323 9.83 -15.58 13.66
CA THR A 323 10.71 -14.54 14.25
C THR A 323 11.26 -13.60 13.21
N GLU A 324 11.34 -14.05 11.95
CA GLU A 324 11.78 -13.24 10.83
C GLU A 324 11.03 -13.68 9.56
N ASN A 325 10.69 -12.71 8.72
CA ASN A 325 10.15 -12.98 7.40
C ASN A 325 10.57 -11.91 6.41
N ILE A 326 11.24 -12.32 5.35
CA ILE A 326 11.61 -11.49 4.22
C ILE A 326 10.85 -12.06 3.02
N MET A 327 10.21 -11.18 2.25
CA MET A 327 9.52 -11.53 1.02
C MET A 327 9.91 -10.55 -0.07
N LYS A 328 10.05 -11.07 -1.29
CA LYS A 328 10.19 -10.25 -2.47
C LYS A 328 9.29 -10.79 -3.56
N VAL A 329 8.54 -9.92 -4.20
CA VAL A 329 7.62 -10.28 -5.28
C VAL A 329 7.83 -9.31 -6.43
N SER A 330 7.98 -9.84 -7.63
CA SER A 330 8.06 -9.05 -8.85
C SER A 330 6.93 -9.44 -9.80
N MET A 331 6.22 -8.43 -10.29
CA MET A 331 5.13 -8.58 -11.26
C MET A 331 5.38 -7.69 -12.45
N THR A 332 5.07 -8.21 -13.63
CA THR A 332 5.11 -7.45 -14.88
C THR A 332 3.75 -7.40 -15.54
N GLY A 333 3.47 -6.25 -16.13
CA GLY A 333 2.26 -6.01 -16.88
C GLY A 333 2.49 -4.97 -17.97
N VAL A 334 1.43 -4.70 -18.72
CA VAL A 334 1.46 -3.76 -19.84
C VAL A 334 0.37 -2.72 -19.62
N ASP A 335 0.76 -1.45 -19.60
CA ASP A 335 -0.17 -0.35 -19.39
C ASP A 335 -1.09 -0.13 -20.61
N SER A 336 -2.02 0.81 -20.48
CA SER A 336 -2.96 1.13 -21.55
C SER A 336 -2.33 1.80 -22.80
N LYS A 337 -1.08 2.27 -22.70
CA LYS A 337 -0.26 2.81 -23.80
C LYS A 337 0.59 1.72 -24.48
N GLY A 338 0.62 0.50 -23.96
CA GLY A 338 1.43 -0.60 -24.46
C GLY A 338 2.86 -0.64 -23.89
N LYS A 339 3.16 0.16 -22.86
CA LYS A 339 4.45 0.16 -22.16
C LYS A 339 4.47 -0.95 -21.13
N THR A 340 5.56 -1.72 -21.11
CA THR A 340 5.78 -2.77 -20.11
C THR A 340 6.34 -2.15 -18.84
N HIS A 341 5.79 -2.55 -17.70
CA HIS A 341 6.28 -2.17 -16.39
C HIS A 341 6.55 -3.38 -15.51
N THR A 342 7.54 -3.25 -14.62
CA THR A 342 7.83 -4.23 -13.57
C THR A 342 7.69 -3.56 -12.21
N ILE A 343 6.84 -4.11 -11.35
CA ILE A 343 6.67 -3.65 -9.97
C ILE A 343 7.25 -4.70 -9.04
N THR A 344 8.18 -4.29 -8.20
CA THR A 344 8.82 -5.14 -7.21
C THR A 344 8.48 -4.67 -5.80
N LEU A 345 7.81 -5.53 -5.04
CA LEU A 345 7.56 -5.35 -3.62
C LEU A 345 8.60 -6.13 -2.84
N THR A 346 9.25 -5.49 -1.87
CA THR A 346 10.08 -6.14 -0.86
C THR A 346 9.47 -5.86 0.50
N PHE A 347 9.33 -6.88 1.32
CA PHE A 347 8.86 -6.79 2.70
C PHE A 347 9.85 -7.52 3.59
N SER A 348 10.17 -6.95 4.75
CA SER A 348 10.88 -7.65 5.81
C SER A 348 10.23 -7.34 7.15
N ALA A 349 10.12 -8.34 8.01
CA ALA A 349 9.66 -8.17 9.38
C ALA A 349 10.48 -9.03 10.34
N GLU A 350 10.75 -8.46 11.51
CA GLU A 350 11.28 -9.17 12.67
C GLU A 350 10.23 -9.14 13.77
N ILE A 351 9.97 -10.29 14.38
CA ILE A 351 8.95 -10.46 15.42
C ILE A 351 9.64 -10.97 16.68
N THR A 352 9.43 -10.24 17.77
CA THR A 352 10.10 -10.42 19.05
C THR A 352 9.11 -10.42 20.21
N ASP A 353 9.61 -10.68 21.41
CA ASP A 353 8.89 -10.47 22.67
C ASP A 353 7.54 -11.18 22.79
N TYR A 354 7.39 -12.35 22.14
CA TYR A 354 6.20 -13.18 22.30
C TYR A 354 5.88 -13.41 23.78
N GLY A 355 4.65 -13.06 24.20
CA GLY A 355 4.17 -13.20 25.58
C GLY A 355 4.79 -12.23 26.60
N ASN A 356 5.69 -11.34 26.18
CA ASN A 356 6.39 -10.39 27.05
C ASN A 356 6.35 -8.93 26.58
N ALA A 357 5.73 -8.65 25.43
CA ALA A 357 5.58 -7.30 24.91
C ALA A 357 4.69 -6.45 25.83
N GLN A 358 5.05 -5.17 25.96
CA GLN A 358 4.31 -4.19 26.75
C GLN A 358 4.13 -2.91 25.95
N VAL A 359 2.89 -2.41 25.94
CA VAL A 359 2.51 -1.17 25.27
C VAL A 359 2.56 -0.03 26.28
N GLU A 360 3.54 0.87 26.15
CA GLU A 360 3.69 2.00 27.06
C GLU A 360 2.58 3.04 26.89
N PRO A 361 2.16 3.76 27.96
CA PRO A 361 1.20 4.84 27.83
C PRO A 361 1.74 5.97 26.95
N PHE A 362 0.87 6.62 26.18
CA PHE A 362 1.24 7.83 25.47
C PHE A 362 1.56 8.97 26.45
N ASP A 363 2.71 9.64 26.29
CA ASP A 363 3.08 10.82 27.07
C ASP A 363 2.69 12.11 26.32
N PRO A 364 1.64 12.83 26.75
CA PRO A 364 1.22 14.08 26.11
C PRO A 364 2.06 15.29 26.54
N THR A 365 3.03 15.15 27.44
CA THR A 365 3.79 16.27 28.02
C THR A 365 4.51 17.07 26.93
N GLY A 366 4.23 18.37 26.87
CA GLY A 366 4.84 19.27 25.89
C GLY A 366 4.33 19.10 24.45
N LYS A 367 3.24 18.34 24.22
CA LYS A 367 2.62 18.11 22.91
C LYS A 367 1.34 18.91 22.75
N THR A 368 1.02 19.35 21.53
CA THR A 368 -0.19 20.12 21.24
C THR A 368 -1.36 19.20 20.91
N LYS A 369 -2.44 19.25 21.70
CA LYS A 369 -3.67 18.52 21.37
C LYS A 369 -4.40 19.20 20.21
N MET A 370 -4.69 18.43 19.17
CA MET A 370 -5.53 18.82 18.04
C MET A 370 -7.01 18.74 18.43
N ASN A 371 -7.80 19.70 17.98
CA ASN A 371 -9.24 19.74 18.21
C ASN A 371 -10.02 18.73 17.36
#